data_AF-A0A6F9BKI7-F1
#
_entry.id   AF-A0A6F9BKI7-F1
#
_cell.length_a   1.000
_cell.length_b   1.000
_cell.length_c   1.000
_cell.angle_alpha   90.00
_cell.angle_beta   90.00
_cell.angle_gamma   90.00
#
_symmetry.space_group_name_H-M   'P 1'
#
loop_
_entity.id
_entity.type
_entity.pdbx_description
1 polymer ?
#
loop_
_entity_poly.entity_id
_entity_poly.type
_entity_poly.pdbx_seq_one_letter_code
_entity_poly.pdbx_strand_id
1 'polypeptide(L)' 'KVLNTDLRHYLSLQFQKGLLDHKLQQVIRDNLYLRTIPCTTRQPREGEVPGVDYNFISVGEFRVLEE' A
#
# COMPACT_ATOMS: atom_id res chain seq x y z
N LYS A 1 -6.54 -10.92 -6.15
CA LYS A 1 -5.76 -11.90 -5.36
C LYS A 1 -5.60 -11.32 -3.97
N VAL A 2 -6.03 -12.03 -2.93
CA VAL A 2 -5.93 -11.57 -1.53
C VAL A 2 -4.49 -11.78 -1.05
N LEU A 3 -3.90 -10.81 -0.37
CA LEU A 3 -2.59 -10.96 0.28
C LEU A 3 -2.73 -11.94 1.45
N ASN A 4 -1.77 -12.84 1.60
CA ASN A 4 -1.72 -13.73 2.76
C ASN A 4 -1.70 -12.91 4.08
N THR A 5 -2.39 -13.39 5.11
CA THR A 5 -2.54 -12.72 6.41
C THR A 5 -1.20 -12.35 7.05
N ASP A 6 -0.20 -13.23 6.98
CA ASP A 6 1.13 -13.00 7.54
C ASP A 6 1.86 -11.90 6.78
N LEU A 7 1.70 -11.87 5.46
CA LEU A 7 2.28 -10.83 4.62
C LEU A 7 1.62 -9.46 4.88
N ARG A 8 0.30 -9.43 5.02
CA ARG A 8 -0.42 -8.19 5.41
C ARG A 8 0.05 -7.71 6.78
N HIS A 9 0.17 -8.60 7.76
CA HIS A 9 0.66 -8.27 9.08
C HIS A 9 2.10 -7.74 9.03
N TYR A 10 3.00 -8.46 8.35
CA TYR A 10 4.38 -8.05 8.18
C TYR A 10 4.52 -6.67 7.53
N LEU A 11 3.74 -6.37 6.48
CA LEU A 11 3.73 -5.07 5.82
C LEU A 11 3.11 -3.96 6.68
N SER A 12 2.32 -4.27 7.71
CA SER A 12 1.75 -3.27 8.63
C SER A 12 2.72 -2.81 9.72
N LEU A 13 3.79 -3.59 9.97
CA LEU A 13 4.79 -3.26 10.99
C LEU A 13 5.66 -2.07 10.59
N GLN A 14 6.11 -1.30 11.58
CA GLN A 14 7.05 -0.20 11.40
C GLN A 14 8.46 -0.62 11.83
N PHE A 15 9.35 -0.84 10.86
CA PHE A 15 10.76 -1.13 11.12
C PHE A 15 11.60 0.15 11.02
N GLN A 16 12.68 0.23 11.81
CA GLN A 16 13.61 1.34 11.74
C GLN A 16 14.30 1.38 10.37
N LYS A 17 14.39 2.59 9.80
CA LYS A 17 15.08 2.82 8.51
C LYS A 17 16.52 2.30 8.58
N GLY A 18 16.93 1.58 7.53
CA GLY A 18 18.26 0.99 7.42
C GLY A 18 18.34 -0.48 7.87
N LEU A 19 17.38 -0.97 8.66
CA LEU A 19 17.29 -2.39 9.01
C LEU A 19 16.89 -3.26 7.81
N LEU A 20 17.21 -4.54 7.90
CA LEU A 20 16.94 -5.52 6.84
C LEU A 20 15.44 -5.60 6.53
N ASP A 21 14.59 -5.68 7.55
CA ASP A 21 13.14 -5.76 7.37
C ASP A 21 12.55 -4.53 6.68
N HIS A 22 13.06 -3.33 6.99
CA HIS A 22 12.63 -2.12 6.29
C HIS A 22 12.92 -2.21 4.79
N LYS A 23 14.12 -2.69 4.41
CA LYS A 23 14.49 -2.88 3.01
C LYS A 23 13.64 -3.97 2.35
N LEU A 24 13.42 -5.09 3.04
CA LEU A 24 12.59 -6.18 2.54
C LEU A 24 11.15 -5.73 2.31
N GLN A 25 10.56 -4.99 3.26
CA GLN A 25 9.23 -4.40 3.09
C GLN A 25 9.15 -3.47 1.88
N GLN A 26 10.19 -2.64 1.61
CA GLN A 26 10.23 -1.80 0.41
C GLN A 26 10.25 -2.65 -0.86
N VAL A 27 11.13 -3.65 -0.93
CA VAL A 27 11.20 -4.57 -2.09
C VAL A 27 9.85 -5.25 -2.35
N ILE A 28 9.15 -5.70 -1.31
CA ILE A 28 7.83 -6.30 -1.45
C ILE A 28 6.82 -5.28 -1.99
N ARG A 29 6.78 -4.05 -1.45
CA ARG A 29 5.88 -2.99 -1.92
C ARG A 29 6.12 -2.64 -3.37
N ASP A 30 7.37 -2.47 -3.78
CA ASP A 30 7.73 -2.16 -5.16
C ASP A 30 7.21 -3.25 -6.11
N ASN A 31 7.38 -4.53 -5.74
CA ASN A 31 6.86 -5.65 -6.51
C ASN A 31 5.32 -5.69 -6.59
N LEU A 32 4.63 -5.25 -5.53
CA LEU A 32 3.16 -5.15 -5.53
C LEU A 32 2.69 -4.00 -6.42
N TYR A 33 3.36 -2.85 -6.39
CA TYR A 33 3.00 -1.67 -7.17
C TYR A 33 3.19 -1.89 -8.68
N LEU A 34 4.12 -2.75 -9.08
CA LEU A 34 4.23 -3.18 -10.48
C LEU A 34 3.01 -3.96 -11.01
N ARG A 35 2.17 -4.49 -10.11
CA ARG A 35 1.08 -5.41 -10.45
C ARG A 35 -0.29 -4.89 -10.06
N THR A 36 -0.34 -3.88 -9.20
CA THR A 36 -1.56 -3.36 -8.59
C THR A 36 -1.40 -1.88 -8.30
N ILE A 37 -2.50 -1.13 -8.38
CA ILE A 37 -2.55 0.26 -7.93
C ILE A 37 -3.14 0.25 -6.52
N PRO A 38 -2.40 0.70 -5.49
CA PRO A 38 -2.90 0.76 -4.12
C PRO A 38 -4.04 1.76 -3.97
N CYS A 39 -4.98 1.49 -3.05
CA CYS A 39 -6.01 2.46 -2.68
C CYS A 39 -5.53 3.33 -1.51
N THR A 40 -5.90 4.60 -1.49
CA THR A 40 -5.62 5.52 -0.38
C THR A 40 -6.78 6.47 -0.15
N THR A 41 -6.97 6.85 1.12
CA THR A 41 -7.98 7.83 1.55
C THR A 41 -7.43 9.24 1.76
N ARG A 42 -6.11 9.42 1.65
CA ARG A 42 -5.54 10.78 1.68
C ARG A 42 -5.81 11.49 0.37
N GLN A 43 -5.76 12.82 0.39
CA GLN A 43 -5.79 13.61 -0.84
C GLN A 43 -4.51 13.43 -1.67
N PRO A 44 -4.58 13.50 -3.02
CA PRO A 44 -3.41 13.53 -3.89
C PRO A 44 -2.45 14.66 -3.51
N ARG A 45 -1.15 14.37 -3.54
CA ARG A 45 -0.10 15.40 -3.47
C ARG A 45 0.13 15.96 -4.87
N GLU A 46 0.78 17.11 -4.95
CA GLU A 46 1.19 17.69 -6.22
C GLU A 46 2.04 16.69 -7.02
N GLY A 47 1.68 16.50 -8.29
CA GLY A 47 2.36 15.57 -9.20
C GLY A 47 1.85 14.13 -9.18
N GLU A 48 0.99 13.75 -8.24
CA GLU A 48 0.41 12.40 -8.22
C GLU A 48 -0.76 12.27 -9.19
N VAL A 49 -0.81 11.14 -9.89
CA VAL A 49 -1.79 10.85 -10.93
C VAL A 49 -2.76 9.76 -10.44
N PRO A 50 -4.07 10.06 -10.33
CA PRO A 50 -5.09 9.07 -9.99
C PRO A 50 -5.08 7.89 -10.96
N GLY A 51 -5.13 6.67 -10.42
CA GLY A 51 -5.08 5.44 -11.21
C GLY A 51 -3.69 5.06 -11.73
N VAL A 52 -2.65 5.81 -11.38
CA VAL A 52 -1.24 5.45 -11.62
C VAL A 52 -0.54 5.26 -10.29
N ASP A 53 -0.48 6.31 -9.47
CA ASP A 53 0.19 6.26 -8.17
C ASP A 53 -0.72 5.62 -7.12
N TYR A 54 -1.98 6.07 -7.06
CA TYR A 54 -2.99 5.58 -6.14
C TYR A 54 -4.39 5.68 -6.75
N ASN A 55 -5.26 4.78 -6.32
CA ASN A 55 -6.70 4.99 -6.39
C ASN A 55 -7.12 5.80 -5.16
N PHE A 56 -7.41 7.07 -5.38
CA PHE A 56 -7.87 7.99 -4.33
C PHE A 56 -9.36 7.77 -4.12
N ILE A 57 -9.70 7.17 -2.97
CA ILE A 57 -11.08 6.81 -2.63
C ILE A 57 -11.47 7.45 -1.29
N SER A 58 -12.75 7.61 -1.05
CA SER A 58 -13.27 8.07 0.24
C SER A 58 -13.05 7.02 1.33
N VAL A 59 -13.12 7.46 2.60
CA VAL A 59 -13.10 6.56 3.76
C VAL A 59 -14.26 5.56 3.71
N GLY A 60 -15.42 5.97 3.19
CA GLY A 60 -16.58 5.09 3.02
C GLY A 60 -16.31 3.96 2.03
N GLU A 61 -15.79 4.29 0.85
CA GLU A 61 -15.41 3.29 -0.16
C GLU A 61 -14.32 2.35 0.35
N PHE A 62 -13.33 2.87 1.09
CA PHE A 62 -12.27 2.03 1.66
C PHE A 62 -12.82 0.98 2.64
N ARG A 63 -13.82 1.34 3.46
CA ARG A 63 -14.45 0.39 4.40
C ARG A 63 -15.16 -0.75 3.68
N VAL A 64 -15.83 -0.46 2.56
CA VAL A 64 -16.50 -1.47 1.72
C VAL A 64 -15.50 -2.47 1.12
N LEU A 65 -14.25 -2.07 0.88
CA LEU A 65 -13.20 -2.97 0.38
C LEU A 65 -12.63 -3.91 1.45
N GLU A 66 -12.79 -3.59 2.74
CA GLU A 66 -12.35 -4.46 3.84
C GLU A 66 -13.41 -5.49 4.27
N GLU A 67 -14.67 -5.31 3.86
CA GLU A 67 -15.77 -6.27 4.02
C GLU A 67 -15.69 -7.40 2.98
#